data_AF-A0A397T7C4-F1
#
_entry.id   AF-A0A397T7C4-F1
#
_cell.length_a   1.000
_cell.length_b   1.000
_cell.length_c   1.000
_cell.angle_alpha   90.00
_cell.angle_beta   90.00
_cell.angle_gamma   90.00
#
_symmetry.space_group_name_H-M   'P 1'
#
loop_
_entity.id
_entity.type
_entity.pdbx_description
1 polymer ?
#
loop_
_entity_poly.entity_id
_entity_poly.type
_entity_poly.pdbx_seq_one_letter_code
_entity_poly.pdbx_strand_id
1 'polypeptide(L)'
;MGFAYAHKKIQNIIVHSEWQEYYGRFKTPTVLLYDDEYKNVQSWGFSALKENIYKKPVELFKCGKVSEKSSLPNGLNYKKVITDYLHEIGKVVKQTMNDSIDFYNQVLIVLTVPAEFDYNGTMAMKECLFKAGLLKDQYSQNLKFITEPEAAAIHCMKFLKNNLTIGETFMVVNCGGGAVDSTTIQFLEGERLSVMTERSRDDCGDNFVDQEFLKFLEQWLKWNLLEFNQNLNLSIWI
;
A
#
# COMPACT_ATOMS: atom_id res chain seq x y z
N MET A 1 -1.87 2.63 -2.16
CA MET A 1 -2.89 1.56 -2.29
C MET A 1 -3.60 1.68 -3.64
N GLY A 2 -4.22 0.63 -4.15
CA GLY A 2 -5.05 0.67 -5.36
C GLY A 2 -6.14 -0.39 -5.28
N PHE A 3 -7.10 -0.38 -6.20
CA PHE A 3 -8.11 -1.44 -6.29
C PHE A 3 -8.41 -1.81 -7.74
N ALA A 4 -8.94 -3.01 -7.90
CA ALA A 4 -9.47 -3.51 -9.14
C ALA A 4 -10.81 -4.20 -8.84
N TYR A 5 -11.67 -4.31 -9.85
CA TYR A 5 -12.96 -4.95 -9.73
C TYR A 5 -13.27 -5.79 -10.96
N ALA A 6 -14.12 -6.80 -10.78
CA ALA A 6 -14.59 -7.64 -11.86
C ALA A 6 -16.07 -7.96 -11.63
N HIS A 7 -16.86 -7.92 -12.70
CA HIS A 7 -18.26 -8.35 -12.64
C HIS A 7 -18.35 -9.85 -12.87
N LYS A 8 -19.17 -10.56 -12.09
CA LYS A 8 -19.33 -12.02 -12.16
C LYS A 8 -19.63 -12.53 -13.58
N LYS A 9 -20.35 -11.74 -14.37
CA LYS A 9 -20.70 -12.06 -15.76
C LYS A 9 -19.61 -11.76 -16.79
N ILE A 10 -18.76 -10.77 -16.54
CA ILE A 10 -17.85 -10.21 -17.56
C ILE A 10 -16.42 -10.77 -17.41
N GLN A 11 -16.07 -11.38 -16.27
CA GLN A 11 -14.78 -12.04 -15.95
C GLN A 11 -13.48 -11.23 -16.19
N ASN A 12 -13.56 -10.06 -16.82
CA ASN A 12 -12.45 -9.14 -16.99
C ASN A 12 -12.23 -8.36 -15.70
N ILE A 13 -10.96 -8.25 -15.32
CA ILE A 13 -10.52 -7.43 -14.19
C ILE A 13 -10.25 -6.03 -14.73
N ILE A 14 -10.95 -5.04 -14.17
CA ILE A 14 -10.76 -3.62 -14.45
C ILE A 14 -9.97 -3.03 -13.29
N VAL A 15 -8.78 -2.51 -13.59
CA VAL A 15 -7.95 -1.81 -12.60
C VAL A 15 -8.33 -0.34 -12.60
N HIS A 16 -8.69 0.20 -11.45
CA HIS A 16 -9.04 1.60 -11.34
C HIS A 16 -7.79 2.49 -11.48
N SER A 17 -7.89 3.53 -12.30
CA SER A 17 -6.77 4.39 -12.67
C SER A 17 -7.05 5.90 -12.62
N GLU A 18 -8.21 6.28 -12.08
CA GLU A 18 -8.72 7.67 -12.08
C GLU A 18 -8.73 8.23 -10.66
N TRP A 19 -7.59 8.79 -10.23
CA TRP A 19 -7.43 9.28 -8.85
C TRP A 19 -7.46 10.79 -8.78
N GLN A 20 -8.61 11.37 -8.40
CA GLN A 20 -8.76 12.82 -8.28
C GLN A 20 -8.41 13.50 -9.63
N GLU A 21 -7.36 14.32 -9.66
CA GLU A 21 -6.83 14.98 -10.87
C GLU A 21 -5.72 14.19 -11.57
N TYR A 22 -5.38 12.99 -11.08
CA TYR A 22 -4.28 12.15 -11.56
C TYR A 22 -4.79 10.92 -12.30
N TYR A 23 -4.77 11.01 -13.64
CA TYR A 23 -5.19 9.93 -14.55
C TYR A 23 -4.03 8.99 -14.90
N GLY A 24 -4.36 7.73 -15.19
CA GLY A 24 -3.40 6.72 -15.67
C GLY A 24 -2.51 6.12 -14.58
N ARG A 25 -2.80 6.38 -13.29
CA ARG A 25 -2.06 5.83 -12.15
C ARG A 25 -2.84 4.67 -11.55
N PHE A 26 -2.25 3.48 -11.41
CA PHE A 26 -2.96 2.32 -10.81
C PHE A 26 -2.95 2.30 -9.27
N LYS A 27 -2.25 3.26 -8.65
CA LYS A 27 -2.13 3.39 -7.19
C LYS A 27 -2.24 4.86 -6.80
N THR A 28 -2.86 5.09 -5.65
CA THR A 28 -2.84 6.36 -4.93
C THR A 28 -1.94 6.23 -3.69
N PRO A 29 -1.20 7.29 -3.29
CA PRO A 29 -0.36 7.29 -2.09
C PRO A 29 -1.15 7.00 -0.81
N THR A 30 -0.57 6.25 0.13
CA THR A 30 -1.14 6.04 1.47
C THR A 30 -0.79 7.21 2.38
N VAL A 31 -1.49 8.33 2.16
CA VAL A 31 -1.20 9.61 2.80
C VAL A 31 -2.49 10.30 3.23
N LEU A 32 -2.47 10.89 4.43
CA LEU A 32 -3.57 11.70 4.98
C LEU A 32 -3.04 13.03 5.51
N LEU A 33 -3.75 14.11 5.20
CA LEU A 33 -3.56 15.41 5.84
C LEU A 33 -4.76 15.68 6.75
N TYR A 34 -4.48 15.96 8.02
CA TYR A 34 -5.50 16.24 9.04
C TYR A 34 -5.62 17.73 9.35
N ASP A 35 -6.73 18.11 9.98
CA ASP A 35 -6.82 19.35 10.75
C ASP A 35 -5.84 19.33 11.95
N ASP A 36 -5.64 20.49 12.59
CA ASP A 36 -4.65 20.64 13.68
C ASP A 36 -4.97 19.80 14.92
N GLU A 37 -6.22 19.36 15.05
CA GLU A 37 -6.71 18.54 16.16
C GLU A 37 -6.73 17.04 15.83
N TYR A 38 -6.29 16.64 14.63
CA TYR A 38 -6.34 15.27 14.11
C TYR A 38 -7.74 14.63 14.12
N LYS A 39 -8.79 15.46 14.11
CA LYS A 39 -10.20 15.02 14.12
C LYS A 39 -10.64 14.66 12.72
N ASN A 40 -10.43 15.56 11.76
CA ASN A 40 -10.95 15.43 10.40
C ASN A 40 -9.82 15.36 9.36
N VAL A 41 -10.01 14.52 8.35
CA VAL A 41 -9.15 14.48 7.16
C VAL A 41 -9.49 15.67 6.27
N GLN A 42 -8.51 16.53 6.01
CA GLN A 42 -8.62 17.66 5.09
C GLN A 42 -8.37 17.23 3.64
N SER A 43 -7.42 16.33 3.42
CA SER A 43 -7.12 15.75 2.11
C SER A 43 -6.44 14.40 2.24
N TRP A 44 -6.46 13.60 1.17
CA TRP A 44 -5.86 12.26 1.13
C TRP A 44 -5.23 11.96 -0.23
N GLY A 45 -4.38 10.93 -0.27
CA GLY A 45 -3.73 10.50 -1.51
C GLY A 45 -2.84 11.60 -2.09
N PHE A 46 -2.88 11.78 -3.42
CA PHE A 46 -2.06 12.80 -4.07
C PHE A 46 -2.37 14.23 -3.61
N SER A 47 -3.65 14.54 -3.33
CA SER A 47 -4.03 15.86 -2.84
C SER A 47 -3.39 16.22 -1.50
N ALA A 48 -3.07 15.22 -0.66
CA ALA A 48 -2.38 15.42 0.62
C ALA A 48 -0.86 15.61 0.48
N LEU A 49 -0.29 15.30 -0.68
CA LEU A 49 1.12 15.52 -0.99
C LEU A 49 1.41 16.91 -1.56
N LYS A 50 0.38 17.70 -1.90
CA LYS A 50 0.57 19.08 -2.33
C LYS A 50 1.25 19.87 -1.20
N GLU A 51 2.27 20.65 -1.55
CA GLU A 51 3.11 21.36 -0.59
C GLU A 51 2.29 22.14 0.43
N ASN A 52 2.40 21.72 1.69
CA ASN A 52 1.90 22.50 2.81
C ASN A 52 3.08 22.80 3.74
N ILE A 53 3.60 24.02 3.64
CA ILE A 53 4.76 24.49 4.40
C ILE A 53 4.52 24.39 5.92
N TYR A 54 3.25 24.36 6.35
CA TYR A 54 2.86 24.43 7.76
C TYR A 54 2.38 23.11 8.35
N LYS A 55 2.02 22.11 7.53
CA LYS A 55 1.46 20.85 8.01
C LYS A 55 2.12 19.65 7.35
N LYS A 56 2.65 18.76 8.20
CA LYS A 56 3.23 17.50 7.75
C LYS A 56 2.13 16.45 7.60
N PRO A 57 1.95 15.85 6.41
CA PRO A 57 1.00 14.77 6.23
C PRO A 57 1.46 13.50 6.97
N VAL A 58 0.50 12.63 7.26
CA VAL A 58 0.74 11.30 7.84
C VAL A 58 0.92 10.33 6.69
N GLU A 59 2.11 9.78 6.57
CA GLU A 59 2.56 8.93 5.45
C GLU A 59 3.02 7.55 5.93
N LEU A 60 3.29 6.65 4.98
CA LEU A 60 3.99 5.37 5.18
C LEU A 60 3.36 4.42 6.21
N PHE A 61 2.07 4.60 6.53
CA PHE A 61 1.34 3.62 7.33
C PHE A 61 0.94 2.42 6.46
N LYS A 62 1.30 1.21 6.89
CA LYS A 62 0.86 -0.02 6.22
C LYS A 62 -0.46 -0.50 6.84
N CYS A 63 -1.39 -0.95 6.00
CA CYS A 63 -2.64 -1.56 6.44
C CYS A 63 -2.36 -2.82 7.28
N GLY A 64 -2.31 -2.63 8.61
CA GLY A 64 -2.24 -3.65 9.66
C GLY A 64 -0.84 -4.09 10.12
N LYS A 65 0.19 -3.31 9.78
CA LYS A 65 1.34 -3.09 10.67
C LYS A 65 1.62 -1.60 10.65
N VAL A 66 1.49 -0.94 11.80
CA VAL A 66 2.21 0.31 12.01
C VAL A 66 3.67 -0.10 11.95
N SER A 67 4.41 0.39 10.96
CA SER A 67 5.86 0.31 11.06
C SER A 67 6.17 0.98 12.40
N GLU A 68 6.81 0.24 13.32
CA GLU A 68 7.26 0.77 14.62
C GLU A 68 8.13 2.03 14.45
N LYS A 69 8.54 2.34 13.21
CA LYS A 69 9.30 3.53 12.79
C LYS A 69 8.45 4.73 12.34
N SER A 70 7.11 4.63 12.25
CA SER A 70 6.25 5.80 12.03
C SER A 70 5.82 6.38 13.37
N SER A 71 6.53 7.42 13.83
CA SER A 71 6.10 8.25 14.96
C SER A 71 4.85 9.03 14.54
N LEU A 72 3.69 8.36 14.66
CA LEU A 72 2.41 9.05 14.53
C LEU A 72 2.41 10.24 15.51
N PRO A 73 1.86 11.39 15.11
CA PRO A 73 1.72 12.52 16.02
C PRO A 73 1.02 12.12 17.32
N ASN A 74 1.43 12.74 18.43
CA ASN A 74 0.84 12.46 19.74
C ASN A 74 -0.69 12.62 19.69
N GLY A 75 -1.40 11.58 20.13
CA GLY A 75 -2.87 11.52 20.10
C GLY A 75 -3.46 10.83 18.87
N LEU A 76 -2.67 10.53 17.83
CA LEU A 76 -3.15 9.85 16.64
C LEU A 76 -2.93 8.33 16.72
N ASN A 77 -4.02 7.59 16.83
CA ASN A 77 -4.00 6.12 16.83
C ASN A 77 -3.96 5.58 15.40
N TYR A 78 -3.10 4.59 15.14
CA TYR A 78 -3.01 3.95 13.83
C TYR A 78 -4.32 3.38 13.29
N LYS A 79 -5.18 2.84 14.16
CA LYS A 79 -6.50 2.33 13.74
C LYS A 79 -7.33 3.46 13.15
N LYS A 80 -7.24 4.67 13.70
CA LYS A 80 -7.90 5.87 13.16
C LYS A 80 -7.33 6.20 11.77
N VAL A 81 -6.00 6.26 11.64
CA VAL A 81 -5.34 6.54 10.35
C VAL A 81 -5.75 5.54 9.27
N ILE A 82 -5.74 4.24 9.58
CA ILE A 82 -6.18 3.18 8.66
C ILE A 82 -7.67 3.34 8.34
N THR A 83 -8.52 3.54 9.34
CA THR A 83 -9.97 3.70 9.16
C THR A 83 -10.29 4.90 8.26
N ASP A 84 -9.66 6.05 8.52
CA ASP A 84 -9.89 7.29 7.78
C ASP A 84 -9.42 7.14 6.32
N TYR A 85 -8.26 6.51 6.10
CA TYR A 85 -7.79 6.24 4.74
C TYR A 85 -8.72 5.26 4.00
N LEU A 86 -9.15 4.19 4.66
CA LEU A 86 -10.11 3.23 4.12
C LEU A 86 -11.47 3.89 3.84
N HIS A 87 -11.86 4.88 4.63
CA HIS A 87 -13.08 5.65 4.41
C HIS A 87 -12.97 6.46 3.11
N GLU A 88 -11.87 7.17 2.91
CA GLU A 88 -11.66 7.97 1.70
C GLU A 88 -11.55 7.12 0.43
N ILE A 89 -10.73 6.07 0.41
CA ILE A 89 -10.68 5.15 -0.74
C ILE A 89 -12.02 4.43 -0.93
N GLY A 90 -12.75 4.16 0.15
CA GLY A 90 -14.07 3.54 0.10
C GLY A 90 -15.13 4.40 -0.57
N LYS A 91 -15.04 5.74 -0.48
CA LYS A 91 -15.87 6.65 -1.26
C LYS A 91 -15.63 6.46 -2.76
N VAL A 92 -14.37 6.40 -3.18
CA VAL A 92 -13.99 6.19 -4.59
C VAL A 92 -14.46 4.82 -5.09
N VAL A 93 -14.25 3.77 -4.29
CA VAL A 93 -14.74 2.42 -4.62
C VAL A 93 -16.25 2.44 -4.82
N LYS A 94 -17.02 3.02 -3.89
CA LYS A 94 -18.48 3.08 -3.99
C LYS A 94 -18.95 3.91 -5.19
N GLN A 95 -18.31 5.03 -5.50
CA GLN A 95 -18.60 5.85 -6.67
C GLN A 95 -18.27 5.15 -7.99
N THR A 96 -17.24 4.30 -8.00
CA THR A 96 -16.84 3.51 -9.17
C THR A 96 -17.83 2.38 -9.44
N MET A 97 -18.47 1.88 -8.39
CA MET A 97 -19.60 0.96 -8.51
C MET A 97 -20.85 1.76 -8.88
N ASN A 98 -21.61 1.31 -9.86
CA ASN A 98 -22.86 1.96 -10.25
C ASN A 98 -23.85 2.01 -9.07
N ASP A 99 -24.60 3.11 -8.91
CA ASP A 99 -25.63 3.33 -7.89
C ASP A 99 -26.70 2.23 -7.82
N SER A 100 -26.87 1.45 -8.90
CA SER A 100 -27.78 0.31 -8.95
C SER A 100 -27.31 -0.91 -8.15
N ILE A 101 -26.06 -0.95 -7.68
CA ILE A 101 -25.49 -2.08 -6.95
C ILE A 101 -25.70 -1.87 -5.45
N ASP A 102 -26.34 -2.85 -4.80
CA ASP A 102 -26.32 -2.94 -3.35
C ASP A 102 -24.92 -3.33 -2.89
N PHE A 103 -24.11 -2.31 -2.58
CA PHE A 103 -22.72 -2.47 -2.22
C PHE A 103 -22.51 -3.50 -1.11
N TYR A 104 -23.37 -3.51 -0.09
CA TYR A 104 -23.16 -4.34 1.09
C TYR A 104 -23.51 -5.80 0.84
N ASN A 105 -24.49 -6.09 -0.01
CA ASN A 105 -24.96 -7.46 -0.25
C ASN A 105 -24.40 -8.07 -1.54
N GLN A 106 -24.02 -7.26 -2.53
CA GLN A 106 -23.61 -7.73 -3.86
C GLN A 106 -22.11 -7.59 -4.16
N VAL A 107 -21.35 -6.83 -3.36
CA VAL A 107 -19.90 -6.67 -3.55
C VAL A 107 -19.15 -7.57 -2.58
N LEU A 108 -18.28 -8.42 -3.12
CA LEU A 108 -17.28 -9.17 -2.35
C LEU A 108 -15.98 -8.36 -2.33
N ILE A 109 -15.54 -7.94 -1.16
CA ILE A 109 -14.24 -7.29 -0.97
C ILE A 109 -13.19 -8.37 -0.73
N VAL A 110 -12.15 -8.39 -1.55
CA VAL A 110 -10.95 -9.21 -1.33
C VAL A 110 -9.79 -8.27 -1.01
N LEU A 111 -9.32 -8.29 0.23
CA LEU A 111 -8.25 -7.42 0.70
C LEU A 111 -6.93 -8.18 0.79
N THR A 112 -5.89 -7.68 0.12
CA THR A 112 -4.53 -8.20 0.24
C THR A 112 -3.91 -7.77 1.56
N VAL A 113 -3.28 -8.70 2.28
CA VAL A 113 -2.56 -8.45 3.53
C VAL A 113 -1.13 -9.01 3.49
N PRO A 114 -0.19 -8.51 4.30
CA PRO A 114 1.13 -9.13 4.43
C PRO A 114 1.06 -10.62 4.78
N ALA A 115 2.07 -11.40 4.43
CA ALA A 115 2.09 -12.83 4.76
C ALA A 115 2.16 -13.11 6.27
N GLU A 116 2.67 -12.17 7.05
CA GLU A 116 2.80 -12.21 8.52
C GLU A 116 1.53 -11.72 9.25
N PHE A 117 0.43 -11.50 8.53
CA PHE A 117 -0.79 -10.99 9.13
C PHE A 117 -1.38 -12.01 10.12
N ASP A 118 -1.32 -11.67 11.40
CA ASP A 118 -1.83 -12.53 12.46
C ASP A 118 -3.35 -12.34 12.65
N TYR A 119 -3.90 -13.13 13.58
CA TYR A 119 -5.33 -13.05 13.92
C TYR A 119 -5.72 -11.67 14.44
N ASN A 120 -4.88 -11.05 15.26
CA ASN A 120 -5.14 -9.73 15.85
C ASN A 120 -5.17 -8.63 14.79
N GLY A 121 -4.21 -8.64 13.86
CA GLY A 121 -4.18 -7.75 12.69
C GLY A 121 -5.41 -7.92 11.81
N THR A 122 -5.84 -9.17 11.60
CA THR A 122 -7.08 -9.48 10.88
C THR A 122 -8.32 -8.87 11.55
N MET A 123 -8.45 -9.02 12.86
CA MET A 123 -9.57 -8.44 13.61
C MET A 123 -9.53 -6.91 13.63
N ALA A 124 -8.35 -6.31 13.82
CA ALA A 124 -8.18 -4.86 13.74
C ALA A 124 -8.54 -4.31 12.36
N MET A 125 -8.18 -5.01 11.28
CA MET A 125 -8.51 -4.61 9.91
C MET A 125 -10.01 -4.71 9.63
N LYS A 126 -10.68 -5.77 10.10
CA LYS A 126 -12.15 -5.90 10.02
C LYS A 126 -12.85 -4.74 10.73
N GLU A 127 -12.37 -4.38 11.92
CA GLU A 127 -12.88 -3.23 12.67
C GLU A 127 -12.71 -1.93 11.88
N CYS A 128 -11.53 -1.69 11.28
CA CYS A 128 -11.27 -0.50 10.47
C CYS A 128 -12.15 -0.45 9.21
N LEU A 129 -12.31 -1.56 8.48
CA LEU A 129 -13.18 -1.65 7.30
C LEU A 129 -14.65 -1.38 7.63
N PHE A 130 -15.13 -1.93 8.76
CA PHE A 130 -16.47 -1.66 9.25
C PHE A 130 -16.67 -0.17 9.58
N LYS A 131 -15.76 0.41 10.38
CA LYS A 131 -15.83 1.84 10.75
C LYS A 131 -15.68 2.78 9.55
N ALA A 132 -14.91 2.37 8.53
CA ALA A 132 -14.78 3.09 7.26
C ALA A 132 -16.08 3.05 6.41
N GLY A 133 -17.05 2.20 6.79
CA GLY A 133 -18.31 2.03 6.08
C GLY A 133 -18.21 1.11 4.86
N LEU A 134 -17.14 0.32 4.74
CA LEU A 134 -16.94 -0.65 3.66
C LEU A 134 -17.63 -2.00 3.94
N LEU A 135 -18.04 -2.25 5.19
CA LEU A 135 -18.79 -3.45 5.59
C LEU A 135 -20.07 -3.04 6.30
N LYS A 136 -21.10 -3.87 6.19
CA LYS A 136 -22.36 -3.69 6.93
C LYS A 136 -22.19 -4.00 8.43
N ASP A 137 -21.35 -4.98 8.74
CA ASP A 137 -21.01 -5.42 10.09
C ASP A 137 -19.60 -6.04 10.09
N GLN A 138 -18.99 -6.19 11.27
CA GLN A 138 -17.61 -6.67 11.42
C GLN A 138 -17.42 -8.16 11.03
N TYR A 139 -18.51 -8.92 10.91
CA TYR A 139 -18.50 -10.35 10.62
C TYR A 139 -19.05 -10.65 9.21
N SER A 140 -19.19 -9.64 8.37
CA SER A 140 -19.70 -9.76 7.01
C SER A 140 -18.96 -10.85 6.24
N GLN A 141 -19.71 -11.77 5.63
CA GLN A 141 -19.16 -12.82 4.78
C GLN A 141 -18.65 -12.29 3.43
N ASN A 142 -18.99 -11.03 3.11
CA ASN A 142 -18.58 -10.32 1.90
C ASN A 142 -17.18 -9.71 2.01
N LEU A 143 -16.36 -10.17 2.96
CA LEU A 143 -14.94 -9.88 3.07
C LEU A 143 -14.12 -11.17 3.03
N LYS A 144 -13.09 -11.18 2.18
CA LYS A 144 -12.03 -12.20 2.17
C LYS A 144 -10.68 -11.54 2.28
N PHE A 145 -9.78 -12.22 2.98
CA PHE A 145 -8.37 -11.86 3.01
C PHE A 145 -7.61 -12.82 2.12
N ILE A 146 -6.61 -12.29 1.43
CA ILE A 146 -5.61 -13.06 0.70
C ILE A 146 -4.25 -12.44 1.03
N THR A 147 -3.20 -13.24 1.12
CA THR A 147 -1.88 -12.64 1.33
C THR A 147 -1.36 -12.01 0.03
N GLU A 148 -0.54 -10.97 0.14
CA GLU A 148 0.17 -10.35 -1.00
C GLU A 148 0.88 -11.39 -1.90
N PRO A 149 1.70 -12.34 -1.37
CA PRO A 149 2.34 -13.35 -2.20
C PRO A 149 1.35 -14.34 -2.84
N GLU A 150 0.26 -14.74 -2.17
CA GLU A 150 -0.77 -15.60 -2.76
C GLU A 150 -1.48 -14.91 -3.93
N ALA A 151 -1.84 -13.64 -3.78
CA ALA A 151 -2.48 -12.86 -4.84
C ALA A 151 -1.57 -12.72 -6.06
N ALA A 152 -0.29 -12.44 -5.83
CA ALA A 152 0.72 -12.39 -6.89
C ALA A 152 0.89 -13.76 -7.57
N ALA A 153 0.93 -14.85 -6.80
CA ALA A 153 1.05 -16.19 -7.33
C ALA A 153 -0.11 -16.59 -8.23
N ILE A 154 -1.36 -16.35 -7.80
CA ILE A 154 -2.56 -16.58 -8.62
C ILE A 154 -2.49 -15.81 -9.94
N HIS A 155 -1.98 -14.58 -9.92
CA HIS A 155 -1.78 -13.81 -11.13
C HIS A 155 -0.70 -14.44 -12.04
N CYS A 156 0.46 -14.79 -11.49
CA CYS A 156 1.56 -15.42 -12.24
C CYS A 156 1.18 -16.78 -12.84
N MET A 157 0.29 -17.54 -12.18
CA MET A 157 -0.18 -18.83 -12.69
C MET A 157 -0.88 -18.72 -14.05
N LYS A 158 -1.44 -17.56 -14.41
CA LYS A 158 -2.00 -17.33 -15.77
C LYS A 158 -0.96 -17.51 -16.88
N PHE A 159 0.32 -17.31 -16.57
CA PHE A 159 1.42 -17.38 -17.52
C PHE A 159 2.29 -18.63 -17.29
N LEU A 160 2.40 -19.09 -16.05
CA LEU A 160 3.30 -20.20 -15.67
C LEU A 160 2.64 -21.58 -15.74
N LYS A 161 1.30 -21.69 -15.71
CA LYS A 161 0.59 -22.98 -15.57
C LYS A 161 1.02 -24.05 -16.58
N ASN A 162 1.31 -23.67 -17.82
CA ASN A 162 1.73 -24.63 -18.86
C ASN A 162 3.19 -25.05 -18.76
N ASN A 163 3.97 -24.36 -17.93
CA ASN A 163 5.41 -24.57 -17.74
C ASN A 163 5.74 -25.14 -16.35
N LEU A 164 4.73 -25.38 -15.50
CA LEU A 164 4.90 -25.93 -14.16
C LEU A 164 4.31 -27.34 -14.08
N THR A 165 5.07 -28.27 -13.52
CA THR A 165 4.61 -29.62 -13.19
C THR A 165 4.18 -29.74 -11.73
N ILE A 166 3.29 -30.69 -11.42
CA ILE A 166 2.81 -30.90 -10.05
C ILE A 166 4.01 -31.24 -9.14
N GLY A 167 4.13 -30.52 -8.03
CA GLY A 167 5.21 -30.65 -7.06
C GLY A 167 6.34 -29.65 -7.26
N GLU A 168 6.44 -29.00 -8.44
CA GLU A 168 7.42 -27.93 -8.67
C GLU A 168 7.12 -26.70 -7.82
N THR A 169 8.18 -25.95 -7.55
CA THR A 169 8.11 -24.71 -6.79
C THR A 169 8.56 -23.53 -7.63
N PHE A 170 8.01 -22.37 -7.32
CA PHE A 170 8.46 -21.08 -7.84
C PHE A 170 8.49 -20.08 -6.70
N MET A 171 9.31 -19.04 -6.84
CA MET A 171 9.44 -18.00 -5.85
C MET A 171 8.71 -16.74 -6.31
N VAL A 172 7.90 -16.17 -5.43
CA VAL A 172 7.36 -14.82 -5.57
C VAL A 172 8.24 -13.88 -4.77
N VAL A 173 8.81 -12.88 -5.43
CA VAL A 173 9.59 -11.81 -4.80
C VAL A 173 8.81 -10.50 -4.91
N ASN A 174 8.33 -10.00 -3.78
CA ASN A 174 7.59 -8.76 -3.66
C ASN A 174 8.52 -7.65 -3.19
N CYS A 175 9.03 -6.86 -4.14
CA CYS A 175 9.87 -5.69 -3.85
C CYS A 175 8.98 -4.47 -3.58
N GLY A 176 8.36 -4.44 -2.40
CA GLY A 176 7.55 -3.32 -1.95
C GLY A 176 8.40 -2.16 -1.42
N GLY A 177 7.75 -1.04 -1.11
CA GLY A 177 8.52 0.14 -0.72
C GLY A 177 9.08 0.13 0.69
N GLY A 178 8.41 -0.54 1.63
CA GLY A 178 8.91 -0.69 3.00
C GLY A 178 9.78 -1.94 3.20
N ALA A 179 9.60 -2.97 2.38
CA ALA A 179 10.26 -4.26 2.57
C ALA A 179 10.28 -5.05 1.27
N VAL A 180 11.26 -5.94 1.16
CA VAL A 180 11.33 -6.97 0.14
C VAL A 180 10.99 -8.30 0.82
N ASP A 181 9.94 -8.96 0.33
CA ASP A 181 9.46 -10.25 0.82
C ASP A 181 9.63 -11.31 -0.26
N SER A 182 10.22 -12.46 0.06
CA SER A 182 10.24 -13.64 -0.81
C SER A 182 9.45 -14.79 -0.20
N THR A 183 8.69 -15.48 -1.03
CA THR A 183 7.87 -16.63 -0.62
C THR A 183 7.96 -17.70 -1.69
N THR A 184 8.37 -18.91 -1.28
CA THR A 184 8.38 -20.09 -2.14
C THR A 184 7.00 -20.74 -2.15
N ILE A 185 6.50 -21.06 -3.34
CA ILE A 185 5.16 -21.60 -3.56
C ILE A 185 5.27 -22.89 -4.34
N GLN A 186 4.58 -23.92 -3.88
CA GLN A 186 4.49 -25.20 -4.56
C GLN A 186 3.20 -25.30 -5.38
N PHE A 187 3.32 -25.75 -6.62
CA PHE A 187 2.19 -26.09 -7.47
C PHE A 187 1.67 -27.49 -7.15
N LEU A 188 0.39 -27.59 -6.82
CA LEU A 188 -0.26 -28.83 -6.42
C LEU A 188 -1.32 -29.25 -7.44
N GLU A 189 -1.78 -30.49 -7.32
CA GLU A 189 -2.86 -31.02 -8.12
C GLU A 189 -4.15 -30.17 -8.01
N GLY A 190 -4.90 -30.08 -9.10
CA GLY A 190 -6.13 -29.30 -9.16
C GLY A 190 -5.90 -27.79 -9.17
N GLU A 191 -4.76 -27.33 -9.69
CA GLU A 191 -4.38 -25.91 -9.78
C GLU A 191 -4.29 -25.20 -8.43
N ARG A 192 -4.01 -25.97 -7.38
CA ARG A 192 -3.85 -25.45 -6.02
C ARG A 192 -2.43 -24.96 -5.81
N LEU A 193 -2.30 -23.94 -4.96
CA LEU A 193 -1.03 -23.38 -4.56
C LEU A 193 -0.84 -23.59 -3.06
N SER A 194 0.35 -24.00 -2.66
CA SER A 194 0.74 -24.12 -1.26
C SER A 194 1.93 -23.23 -0.97
N VAL A 195 1.80 -22.37 0.03
CA VAL A 195 2.92 -21.56 0.52
C VAL A 195 3.86 -22.46 1.31
N MET A 196 5.11 -22.56 0.89
CA MET A 196 6.17 -23.21 1.66
C MET A 196 6.59 -22.26 2.79
N THR A 197 6.87 -22.81 3.97
CA THR A 197 7.08 -22.02 5.19
C THR A 197 8.36 -21.18 5.21
N GLU A 198 9.32 -21.44 4.32
CA GLU A 198 10.53 -20.63 4.19
C GLU A 198 10.20 -19.30 3.50
N ARG A 199 10.17 -18.24 4.31
CA ARG A 199 10.00 -16.85 3.87
C ARG A 199 11.27 -16.07 4.22
N SER A 200 11.72 -15.22 3.31
CA SER A 200 12.78 -14.25 3.59
C SER A 200 12.21 -12.85 3.47
N ARG A 201 12.49 -12.01 4.47
CA ARG A 201 12.01 -10.64 4.53
C ARG A 201 13.12 -9.75 5.03
N ASP A 202 13.29 -8.61 4.37
CA ASP A 202 14.19 -7.57 4.84
C ASP A 202 13.58 -6.19 4.60
N ASP A 203 13.88 -5.25 5.49
CA ASP A 203 13.39 -3.86 5.44
C ASP A 203 14.31 -3.05 4.51
N CYS A 204 14.37 -3.43 3.23
CA CYS A 204 15.25 -2.87 2.21
C CYS A 204 14.51 -2.46 0.92
N GLY A 205 13.24 -2.04 1.07
CA GLY A 205 12.40 -1.59 -0.04
C GLY A 205 12.85 -0.26 -0.67
N ASP A 206 12.13 0.17 -1.71
CA ASP A 206 12.47 1.39 -2.48
C ASP A 206 12.61 2.67 -1.63
N ASN A 207 11.83 2.81 -0.56
CA ASN A 207 11.93 3.96 0.35
C ASN A 207 13.34 4.10 0.96
N PHE A 208 14.05 3.00 1.18
CA PHE A 208 15.43 3.02 1.67
C PHE A 208 16.40 3.48 0.60
N VAL A 209 16.16 3.09 -0.66
CA VAL A 209 16.93 3.56 -1.82
C VAL A 209 16.75 5.07 -1.97
N ASP A 210 15.51 5.56 -1.89
CA ASP A 210 15.19 6.99 -1.98
C ASP A 210 15.86 7.78 -0.85
N GLN A 211 15.85 7.25 0.39
CA GLN A 211 16.53 7.88 1.53
C GLN A 211 18.04 7.97 1.32
N GLU A 212 18.70 6.92 0.85
CA GLU A 212 20.13 6.95 0.56
C GLU A 212 20.45 7.88 -0.62
N PHE A 213 19.58 7.94 -1.62
CA PHE A 213 19.72 8.88 -2.73
C PHE A 213 19.61 10.34 -2.26
N LEU A 214 18.67 10.66 -1.37
CA LEU A 214 18.54 11.99 -0.77
C LEU A 214 19.78 12.37 0.06
N LYS A 215 20.32 11.42 0.85
CA LYS A 215 21.58 11.63 1.59
C LYS A 215 22.75 11.89 0.65
N PHE A 216 22.83 11.14 -0.45
CA PHE A 216 23.85 11.34 -1.48
C PHE A 216 23.74 12.75 -2.09
N LEU A 217 22.53 13.18 -2.48
CA LEU A 217 22.32 14.53 -3.02
C LEU A 217 22.68 15.62 -2.02
N GLU A 218 22.33 15.46 -0.74
CA GLU A 218 22.70 16.41 0.31
C GLU A 218 24.22 16.54 0.46
N GLN A 219 24.94 15.41 0.44
CA GLN A 219 26.40 15.40 0.50
C GLN A 219 27.02 16.03 -0.75
N TRP A 220 26.51 15.67 -1.92
CA TRP A 220 26.98 16.22 -3.20
C TRP A 220 26.80 17.75 -3.25
N LEU A 221 25.65 18.27 -2.80
CA LEU A 221 25.41 19.71 -2.72
C LEU A 221 26.36 20.40 -1.73
N LYS A 222 26.58 19.80 -0.55
CA LYS A 222 27.53 20.33 0.45
C LYS A 222 28.95 20.42 -0.11
N TRP A 223 29.41 19.39 -0.83
CA TRP A 223 30.74 19.39 -1.44
C TRP A 223 30.90 20.51 -2.47
N ASN A 224 29.93 20.65 -3.39
CA ASN A 224 29.98 21.71 -4.41
C ASN A 224 29.90 23.11 -3.80
N LEU A 225 29.10 23.31 -2.74
CA LEU A 225 29.05 24.59 -2.01
C LEU A 225 30.36 24.92 -1.30
N LEU A 226 31.05 23.90 -0.76
CA LEU A 226 32.37 24.08 -0.14
C LEU A 226 33.46 24.40 -1.17
N GLU A 227 33.49 23.70 -2.32
CA GLU A 227 34.40 24.03 -3.43
C GLU A 227 34.14 25.44 -3.99
N PHE A 228 32.88 25.83 -4.14
CA PHE A 228 32.51 27.18 -4.58
C PHE A 228 32.99 28.25 -3.59
N ASN A 229 32.83 28.03 -2.28
CA ASN A 229 33.32 28.95 -1.24
C ASN A 229 34.85 28.98 -1.12
N GLN A 230 35.54 27.86 -1.36
CA GLN A 230 37.01 27.84 -1.42
C GLN A 230 37.54 28.62 -2.63
N ASN A 231 36.86 28.52 -3.78
CA ASN A 231 37.21 29.27 -4.99
C ASN A 231 36.94 30.79 -4.83
N LEU A 232 35.95 31.20 -4.03
CA LEU A 232 35.73 32.61 -3.68
C LEU A 232 36.79 33.15 -2.70
N ASN A 233 37.25 32.35 -1.74
CA ASN A 233 38.33 32.78 -0.83
C ASN A 233 39.71 32.88 -1.49
N LEU A 234 39.90 32.33 -2.69
CA LEU A 234 41.12 32.50 -3.49
C LEU A 234 41.12 33.76 -4.37
N SER A 235 40.05 34.57 -4.37
CA SER A 235 39.95 35.82 -5.15
C SER A 235 39.96 37.11 -4.31
N ILE A 236 40.30 37.05 -3.01
CA ILE A 236 40.48 38.23 -2.14
C ILE A 236 41.96 38.46 -1.77
N TRP A 237 42.86 38.25 -2.73
CA TRP A 237 44.19 38.87 -2.69
C TRP A 237 44.33 39.84 -3.86
N ILE A 238 43.87 41.08 -3.64
CA ILE A 238 44.41 42.31 -4.25
C ILE A 238 44.80 43.21 -3.10
#